data_AF-A0A7S4JRL1-F1
#
_entry.id   AF-A0A7S4JRL1-F1
#
_cell.length_a   1.000
_cell.length_b   1.000
_cell.length_c   1.000
_cell.angle_alpha   90.00
_cell.angle_beta   90.00
_cell.angle_gamma   90.00
#
_symmetry.space_group_name_H-M   'P 1'
#
loop_
_entity.id
_entity.type
_entity.pdbx_description
1 polymer ?
#
loop_
_entity_poly.entity_id
_entity_poly.type
_entity_poly.pdbx_seq_one_letter_code
_entity_poly.pdbx_strand_id
1 'polypeptide(L)'
;FNLSIVILTRNHRPSRSIRIGSPSSTMASRIEYSEKYCDEHNEYRHVILPKDLAKQLPKNRLLSESEWRGIGVQQSRGWQHYALHRPEQHILLFRRPLGTDPQTGRQDPELARRAINDEYKGQMGLPRDMYSQ
;
A
#
# COMPACT_ATOMS: atom_id res chain seq x y z
N PHE A 1 -6.02 -30.87 -43.79
CA PHE A 1 -6.53 -31.71 -42.71
C PHE A 1 -7.62 -30.93 -41.98
N ASN A 2 -8.87 -31.28 -42.29
CA ASN A 2 -10.09 -30.85 -41.62
C ASN A 2 -10.17 -31.49 -40.23
N LEU A 3 -10.78 -30.81 -39.26
CA LEU A 3 -11.90 -31.32 -38.45
C LEU A 3 -12.35 -30.25 -37.43
N SER A 4 -13.40 -29.53 -37.82
CA SER A 4 -14.36 -28.89 -36.91
C SER A 4 -14.99 -29.94 -35.98
N ILE A 5 -15.40 -29.54 -34.78
CA ILE A 5 -16.64 -30.05 -34.16
C ILE A 5 -17.13 -29.04 -33.10
N VAL A 6 -18.33 -28.51 -33.37
CA VAL A 6 -19.24 -27.89 -32.40
C VAL A 6 -20.29 -28.95 -32.09
N ILE A 7 -20.58 -29.22 -30.82
CA ILE A 7 -21.85 -29.83 -30.40
C ILE A 7 -22.49 -28.93 -29.33
N LEU A 8 -23.59 -28.30 -29.72
CA LEU A 8 -24.62 -27.75 -28.84
C LEU A 8 -25.67 -28.85 -28.61
N THR A 9 -26.08 -29.12 -27.37
CA THR A 9 -27.50 -29.42 -27.03
C THR A 9 -27.82 -29.26 -25.53
N ARG A 10 -28.71 -28.28 -25.26
CA ARG A 10 -29.93 -28.28 -24.41
C ARG A 10 -29.89 -28.60 -22.89
N ASN A 11 -30.00 -27.52 -22.11
CA ASN A 11 -31.04 -27.14 -21.12
C ASN A 11 -31.95 -28.18 -20.43
N HIS A 12 -31.86 -28.27 -19.09
CA HIS A 12 -32.90 -28.06 -18.02
C HIS A 12 -32.35 -28.66 -16.71
N ARG A 13 -32.40 -28.07 -15.51
CA ARG A 13 -33.45 -27.30 -14.80
C ARG A 13 -32.77 -26.49 -13.66
N PRO A 14 -33.32 -25.35 -13.21
CA PRO A 14 -32.76 -24.57 -12.11
C PRO A 14 -33.32 -25.05 -10.76
N SER A 15 -32.45 -25.23 -9.76
CA SER A 15 -32.87 -25.31 -8.36
C SER A 15 -32.05 -24.35 -7.52
N ARG A 16 -32.79 -23.38 -6.98
CA ARG A 16 -32.48 -22.45 -5.89
C ARG A 16 -31.31 -22.88 -5.01
N SER A 17 -30.30 -22.02 -4.94
CA SER A 17 -29.87 -21.52 -3.64
C SER A 17 -29.42 -20.08 -3.80
N ILE A 18 -30.30 -19.18 -3.38
CA ILE A 18 -29.94 -17.84 -2.96
C ILE A 18 -28.89 -18.02 -1.87
N ARG A 19 -27.63 -17.72 -2.18
CA ARG A 19 -26.69 -17.21 -1.19
C ARG A 19 -26.51 -15.74 -1.48
N ILE A 20 -27.50 -14.93 -1.08
CA ILE A 20 -27.25 -13.54 -0.69
C ILE A 20 -26.42 -13.64 0.60
N GLY A 21 -25.13 -13.93 0.44
CA GLY A 21 -24.13 -13.58 1.43
C GLY A 21 -23.75 -12.15 1.11
N SER A 22 -24.35 -11.23 1.85
CA SER A 22 -24.05 -9.80 1.82
C SER A 22 -22.54 -9.57 1.74
N PRO A 23 -22.00 -8.73 0.83
CA PRO A 23 -20.65 -8.24 1.01
C PRO A 23 -20.69 -7.36 2.25
N SER A 24 -20.39 -7.93 3.41
CA SER A 24 -19.94 -7.16 4.55
C SER A 24 -18.61 -6.55 4.14
N SER A 25 -18.68 -5.46 3.38
CA SER A 25 -17.54 -4.59 3.12
C SER A 25 -17.18 -3.99 4.47
N THR A 26 -16.29 -4.67 5.19
CA THR A 26 -15.74 -4.14 6.43
C THR A 26 -15.21 -2.74 6.13
N MET A 27 -15.39 -1.77 7.04
CA MET A 27 -14.97 -0.38 6.77
C MET A 27 -13.49 -0.30 6.37
N ALA A 28 -12.65 -1.22 6.88
CA ALA A 28 -11.25 -1.36 6.52
C ALA A 28 -11.02 -1.68 5.03
N SER A 29 -11.95 -2.37 4.36
CA SER A 29 -11.87 -2.68 2.92
C SER A 29 -12.00 -1.43 2.03
N ARG A 30 -12.44 -0.29 2.58
CA ARG A 30 -12.54 1.00 1.89
C ARG A 30 -11.37 1.93 2.17
N ILE A 31 -10.29 1.43 2.80
CA ILE A 31 -9.06 2.19 2.99
C ILE A 31 -8.28 2.20 1.68
N GLU A 32 -7.92 3.39 1.21
CA GLU A 32 -7.17 3.59 -0.04
C GLU A 32 -5.71 3.95 0.25
N TYR A 33 -4.80 3.48 -0.58
CA TYR A 33 -3.36 3.66 -0.42
C TYR A 33 -2.80 4.35 -1.67
N SER A 34 -2.04 5.42 -1.48
CA SER A 34 -1.38 6.08 -2.61
C SER A 34 -0.23 5.24 -3.16
N GLU A 35 0.24 5.60 -4.35
CA GLU A 35 1.58 5.20 -4.80
C GLU A 35 2.65 5.73 -3.83
N LYS A 36 3.82 5.07 -3.83
CA LYS A 36 4.96 5.53 -3.03
C LYS A 36 5.73 6.57 -3.82
N TYR A 37 6.28 7.54 -3.11
CA TYR A 37 7.25 8.50 -3.65
C TYR A 37 8.41 8.63 -2.67
N CYS A 38 9.58 8.98 -3.16
CA CYS A 38 10.81 9.02 -2.36
C CYS A 38 11.42 10.41 -2.39
N ASP A 39 12.17 10.74 -1.34
CA ASP A 39 13.24 11.72 -1.39
C ASP A 39 14.58 11.02 -1.11
N GLU A 40 15.64 11.81 -0.88
CA GLU A 40 16.99 11.29 -0.61
C GLU A 40 17.11 10.44 0.66
N HIS A 41 16.10 10.41 1.54
CA HIS A 41 16.22 9.79 2.85
C HIS A 41 15.05 8.86 3.19
N ASN A 42 13.86 9.11 2.65
CA ASN A 42 12.63 8.42 3.03
C ASN A 42 11.79 8.08 1.80
N GLU A 43 11.06 6.97 1.90
CA GLU A 43 9.86 6.73 1.10
C GLU A 43 8.63 7.24 1.87
N TYR A 44 7.65 7.74 1.11
CA TYR A 44 6.43 8.33 1.59
C TYR A 44 5.21 7.71 0.91
N ARG A 45 4.08 7.79 1.60
CA ARG A 45 2.76 7.39 1.10
C ARG A 45 1.70 8.08 1.95
N HIS A 46 0.55 8.36 1.36
CA HIS A 46 -0.63 8.70 2.13
C HIS A 46 -1.66 7.57 2.10
N VAL A 47 -2.43 7.46 3.18
CA VAL A 47 -3.53 6.51 3.32
C VAL A 47 -4.81 7.29 3.54
N ILE A 48 -5.81 7.03 2.72
CA ILE A 48 -7.11 7.70 2.80
C ILE A 48 -8.06 6.75 3.52
N LEU A 49 -8.54 7.20 4.68
CA LEU A 49 -9.51 6.49 5.49
C LEU A 49 -10.93 6.87 5.05
N PRO A 50 -11.89 5.93 5.18
CA PRO A 50 -13.31 6.29 5.22
C PRO A 50 -13.56 7.36 6.28
N LYS A 51 -14.33 8.40 5.92
CA LYS A 51 -14.60 9.55 6.81
C LYS A 51 -15.13 9.15 8.19
N ASP A 52 -15.88 8.06 8.28
CA ASP A 52 -16.45 7.59 9.55
C ASP A 52 -15.41 6.94 10.47
N LEU A 53 -14.36 6.33 9.92
CA LEU A 53 -13.20 5.87 10.71
C LEU A 53 -12.36 7.06 11.18
N ALA A 54 -12.13 8.04 10.29
CA ALA A 54 -11.33 9.22 10.61
C ALA A 54 -11.91 10.05 11.77
N LYS A 55 -13.24 10.13 11.89
CA LYS A 55 -13.91 10.85 12.99
C LYS A 55 -13.60 10.29 14.39
N GLN A 56 -13.19 9.03 14.48
CA GLN A 56 -12.89 8.35 15.75
C GLN A 56 -11.44 8.57 16.20
N LEU A 57 -10.60 9.16 15.34
CA LEU A 57 -9.17 9.35 15.62
C LEU A 57 -8.90 10.58 16.50
N PRO A 58 -7.83 10.55 17.32
CA PRO A 58 -7.36 11.74 18.01
C PRO A 58 -6.93 12.81 17.00
N LYS A 59 -7.43 14.05 17.19
CA LYS A 59 -7.19 15.17 16.27
C LYS A 59 -5.87 15.92 16.48
N ASN A 60 -5.27 15.76 17.66
CA ASN A 60 -4.17 16.61 18.14
C ASN A 60 -2.83 15.87 18.27
N ARG A 61 -2.74 14.61 17.84
CA ARG A 61 -1.50 13.84 17.91
C ARG A 61 -1.39 12.81 16.81
N LEU A 62 -0.16 12.39 16.55
CA LEU A 62 0.17 11.29 15.66
C LEU A 62 -0.27 9.95 16.26
N LEU A 63 -0.40 8.96 15.38
CA LEU A 63 -0.76 7.58 15.73
C LEU A 63 0.50 6.72 15.78
N SER A 64 0.64 5.96 16.84
CA SER A 64 1.63 4.88 16.93
C SER A 64 1.29 3.73 15.98
N GLU A 65 2.26 2.84 15.73
CA GLU A 65 2.07 1.67 14.88
C GLU A 65 0.89 0.80 15.29
N SER A 66 0.77 0.51 16.58
CA SER A 66 -0.34 -0.29 17.10
C SER A 66 -1.70 0.38 16.85
N GLU A 67 -1.78 1.71 16.93
CA GLU A 67 -3.03 2.45 16.77
C GLU A 67 -3.49 2.48 15.32
N TRP A 68 -2.61 2.82 14.37
CA TRP A 68 -3.01 2.84 12.97
C TRP A 68 -3.24 1.42 12.41
N ARG A 69 -2.55 0.40 12.93
CA ARG A 69 -2.89 -1.01 12.61
C ARG A 69 -4.24 -1.41 13.18
N GLY A 70 -4.56 -0.96 14.39
CA GLY A 70 -5.83 -1.25 15.07
C GLY A 70 -7.07 -0.74 14.31
N ILE A 71 -6.95 0.36 13.57
CA ILE A 71 -8.04 0.90 12.72
C ILE A 71 -8.12 0.22 11.33
N GLY A 72 -7.24 -0.74 11.06
CA GLY A 72 -7.26 -1.54 9.84
C GLY A 72 -6.30 -1.08 8.74
N VAL A 73 -5.42 -0.09 8.98
CA VAL A 73 -4.36 0.26 8.02
C VAL A 73 -3.34 -0.88 7.98
N GLN A 74 -3.08 -1.38 6.77
CA GLN A 74 -2.19 -2.51 6.52
C GLN A 74 -1.09 -2.11 5.55
N GLN A 75 0.15 -2.10 6.06
CA GLN A 75 1.35 -1.90 5.28
C GLN A 75 2.53 -2.62 5.95
N SER A 76 3.66 -2.69 5.24
CA SER A 76 4.91 -3.28 5.73
C SER A 76 5.40 -2.63 7.02
N ARG A 77 6.43 -3.18 7.65
CA ARG A 77 7.03 -2.56 8.83
C ARG A 77 7.86 -1.31 8.47
N GLY A 78 8.09 -0.48 9.48
CA GLY A 78 8.93 0.72 9.40
C GLY A 78 8.22 2.02 9.02
N TRP A 79 6.92 1.95 8.70
CA TRP A 79 6.14 3.16 8.42
C TRP A 79 5.77 3.92 9.69
N GLN A 80 5.97 5.23 9.63
CA GLN A 80 5.68 6.17 10.72
C GLN A 80 4.65 7.20 10.26
N HIS A 81 3.56 7.37 11.02
CA HIS A 81 2.64 8.49 10.82
C HIS A 81 3.36 9.76 11.31
N TYR A 82 3.78 10.63 10.39
CA TYR A 82 4.76 11.67 10.71
C TYR A 82 4.20 13.09 10.74
N ALA A 83 3.03 13.32 10.15
CA ALA A 83 2.43 14.66 10.08
C ALA A 83 0.90 14.59 10.10
N LEU A 84 0.30 15.59 10.76
CA LEU A 84 -1.15 15.76 10.79
C LEU A 84 -1.59 16.69 9.65
N HIS A 85 -2.48 16.19 8.80
CA HIS A 85 -3.11 17.01 7.78
C HIS A 85 -4.44 17.56 8.31
N ARG A 86 -4.43 18.79 8.85
CA ARG A 86 -5.59 19.38 9.54
C ARG A 86 -6.83 19.57 8.66
N PRO A 87 -6.73 20.03 7.40
CA PRO A 87 -7.90 20.21 6.54
C PRO A 87 -8.62 18.89 6.26
N GLU A 88 -7.86 17.83 5.95
CA GLU A 88 -8.39 16.51 5.58
C GLU A 88 -7.89 15.43 6.53
N GLN A 89 -8.46 15.35 7.74
CA GLN A 89 -8.05 14.41 8.80
C GLN A 89 -8.13 12.92 8.42
N HIS A 90 -8.88 12.62 7.36
CA HIS A 90 -9.01 11.27 6.82
C HIS A 90 -7.81 10.86 5.97
N ILE A 91 -6.87 11.78 5.70
CA ILE A 91 -5.60 11.50 5.04
C ILE A 91 -4.51 11.36 6.11
N LEU A 92 -3.97 10.15 6.24
CA LEU A 92 -2.83 9.85 7.09
C LEU A 92 -1.53 9.89 6.28
N LEU A 93 -0.56 10.67 6.73
CA LEU A 93 0.73 10.84 6.07
C LEU A 93 1.78 9.92 6.69
N PHE A 94 2.34 9.02 5.89
CA PHE A 94 3.35 8.07 6.34
C PHE A 94 4.70 8.32 5.67
N ARG A 95 5.78 8.10 6.43
CA ARG A 95 7.15 8.05 5.94
C ARG A 95 7.85 6.79 6.47
N ARG A 96 8.83 6.30 5.74
CA ARG A 96 9.71 5.19 6.14
C ARG A 96 11.10 5.46 5.61
N PRO A 97 12.17 5.35 6.41
CA PRO A 97 13.53 5.56 5.92
C PRO A 97 13.88 4.60 4.78
N LEU A 98 14.65 5.06 3.80
CA LEU A 98 15.22 4.18 2.77
C LEU A 98 16.11 3.12 3.40
N GLY A 99 16.18 1.95 2.77
CA GLY A 99 16.90 0.78 3.32
C GLY A 99 16.19 0.10 4.50
N THR A 100 14.93 0.44 4.78
CA THR A 100 14.16 -0.25 5.82
C THR A 100 13.63 -1.60 5.33
N ASP A 101 14.01 -2.66 6.03
CA ASP A 101 13.52 -4.00 5.78
C ASP A 101 12.00 -4.10 6.06
N PRO A 102 11.18 -4.56 5.09
CA PRO A 102 9.73 -4.54 5.21
C PRO A 102 9.16 -5.55 6.22
N GLN A 103 9.93 -6.56 6.63
CA GLN A 103 9.50 -7.61 7.55
C GLN A 103 9.86 -7.30 9.01
N THR A 104 11.04 -6.71 9.23
CA THR A 104 11.61 -6.43 10.54
C THR A 104 11.42 -4.97 10.95
N GLY A 105 11.31 -4.04 9.98
CA GLY A 105 11.24 -2.61 10.20
C GLY A 105 12.59 -1.97 10.57
N ARG A 106 13.69 -2.72 10.49
CA ARG A 106 15.04 -2.23 10.78
C ARG A 106 15.62 -1.55 9.54
N GLN A 107 16.28 -0.42 9.75
CA GLN A 107 17.00 0.28 8.68
C GLN A 107 18.41 -0.29 8.53
N ASP A 108 18.80 -0.60 7.29
CA ASP A 108 20.17 -0.88 6.90
C ASP A 108 20.77 0.35 6.18
N PRO A 109 21.78 1.02 6.77
CA PRO A 109 22.41 2.20 6.17
C PRO A 109 23.03 1.97 4.79
N GLU A 110 23.53 0.77 4.51
CA GLU A 110 24.15 0.47 3.22
C GLU A 110 23.09 0.32 2.12
N LEU A 111 21.94 -0.30 2.45
CA LEU A 111 20.79 -0.33 1.55
C LEU A 111 20.22 1.07 1.30
N ALA A 112 20.19 1.92 2.33
CA ALA A 112 19.78 3.32 2.17
C ALA A 112 20.70 4.05 1.17
N ARG A 113 22.02 3.90 1.34
CA ARG A 113 23.02 4.50 0.45
C ARG A 113 22.90 4.00 -1.00
N ARG A 114 22.66 2.71 -1.19
CA ARG A 114 22.44 2.12 -2.52
C ARG A 114 21.17 2.62 -3.18
N ALA A 115 20.07 2.70 -2.44
CA ALA A 115 18.80 3.20 -2.96
C ALA A 115 18.91 4.63 -3.49
N ILE A 116 19.59 5.51 -2.74
CA ILE A 116 19.89 6.89 -3.17
C ILE A 116 20.70 6.88 -4.46
N ASN A 117 21.79 6.12 -4.50
CA ASN A 117 22.68 6.08 -5.67
C ASN A 117 21.97 5.55 -6.93
N ASP A 118 21.13 4.52 -6.81
CA ASP A 118 20.42 3.94 -7.95
C ASP A 118 19.34 4.88 -8.51
N GLU A 119 18.67 5.67 -7.66
CA GLU A 119 17.74 6.72 -8.09
C GLU A 119 18.47 7.86 -8.82
N TYR A 120 19.56 8.37 -8.24
CA TYR A 120 20.44 9.36 -8.88
C TYR A 120 20.97 8.88 -10.24
N LYS A 121 21.35 7.60 -10.36
CA LYS A 121 21.76 7.00 -11.64
C LYS A 121 20.62 6.92 -12.65
N GLY A 122 19.41 6.58 -12.19
CA GLY A 122 18.21 6.54 -13.02
C GLY A 122 17.85 7.91 -13.58
N GLN A 123 18.02 8.97 -12.79
CA GLN A 123 17.72 10.35 -13.20
C GLN A 123 18.80 10.95 -14.14
N MET A 124 20.06 10.55 -13.99
CA MET A 124 21.18 11.01 -14.83
C MET A 124 21.41 10.17 -16.11
N GLY A 125 20.65 9.10 -16.31
CA GLY A 125 20.76 8.24 -17.50
C GLY A 125 22.09 7.48 -17.61
N LEU A 126 22.81 7.28 -16.51
CA LEU A 126 24.11 6.62 -16.53
C LEU A 126 23.93 5.09 -16.46
N PRO A 127 24.57 4.30 -17.35
CA PRO A 127 24.43 2.86 -17.38
C PRO A 127 24.95 2.22 -16.08
N ARG A 128 24.23 1.20 -15.59
CA ARG A 128 24.47 0.55 -14.29
C ARG A 128 25.87 -0.07 -14.15
N ASP A 129 26.54 -0.35 -15.26
CA ASP A 129 27.72 -1.22 -15.30
C ASP A 129 29.07 -0.48 -15.17
N MET A 130 29.10 0.86 -15.02
CA MET A 130 30.37 1.61 -15.01
C MET A 130 31.17 1.58 -13.69
N TYR A 131 30.57 1.14 -12.57
CA TYR A 131 31.23 1.18 -11.24
C TYR A 131 31.42 -0.20 -10.59
N SER A 132 31.26 -1.29 -11.33
CA SER A 132 31.72 -2.59 -10.85
C SER A 132 33.22 -2.71 -11.16
N GLN A 133 34.07 -2.27 -10.24
CA GLN A 133 35.45 -2.73 -10.10
C GLN A 133 35.59 -3.47 -8.77
#